data_AF-A0A1V6Z1Y5-F1
#
_entry.id   AF-A0A1V6Z1Y5-F1
#
_cell.length_a   1.000
_cell.length_b   1.000
_cell.length_c   1.000
_cell.angle_alpha   90.00
_cell.angle_beta   90.00
_cell.angle_gamma   90.00
#
_symmetry.space_group_name_H-M   'P 1'
#
loop_
_entity.id
_entity.type
_entity.pdbx_description
1 polymer ?
#
loop_
_entity_poly.entity_id
_entity_poly.type
_entity_poly.pdbx_seq_one_letter_code
_entity_poly.pdbx_strand_id
1 'polypeptide(L)'
;MNSHAQIPEQNGETPTRENQARPILKRTLAGEDDAKTQAIISELVYTRQGLKQRHIQMIALAGTIGTGLFLATGKSLARSGPLIMLLAYCIVDMLICCVVLSVAELSALAPLSGGIIRHAEWFVDPALAFAQGWNSVYANAILLPAEMVTCAVIIDFWSDVNHAV
;
A
#
# COMPACT_ATOMS: atom_id res chain seq x y z
N MET A 1 -20.97 -34.32 46.89
CA MET A 1 -19.74 -34.80 46.22
C MET A 1 -19.19 -33.64 45.41
N ASN A 2 -18.52 -32.71 46.10
CA ASN A 2 -17.80 -31.61 45.48
C ASN A 2 -16.33 -32.06 45.35
N SER A 3 -15.80 -32.05 44.14
CA SER A 3 -14.36 -32.15 43.91
C SER A 3 -13.99 -31.15 42.83
N HIS A 4 -13.87 -29.90 43.25
CA HIS A 4 -13.11 -28.88 42.52
C HIS A 4 -11.63 -29.23 42.68
N ALA A 5 -11.06 -29.93 41.70
CA ALA A 5 -9.62 -30.09 41.58
C ALA A 5 -9.05 -28.80 40.99
N GLN A 6 -8.34 -28.06 41.84
CA GLN A 6 -7.63 -26.82 41.57
C GLN A 6 -6.51 -27.08 40.56
N ILE A 7 -6.54 -26.38 39.42
CA ILE A 7 -5.43 -26.39 38.45
C ILE A 7 -4.36 -25.44 38.98
N PRO A 8 -3.10 -25.88 39.18
CA PRO A 8 -2.04 -25.02 39.69
C PRO A 8 -1.64 -23.97 38.64
N GLU A 9 -1.54 -22.71 39.09
CA GLU A 9 -0.89 -21.61 38.38
C GLU A 9 0.57 -21.98 38.08
N GLN A 10 0.84 -22.49 36.88
CA GLN A 10 2.19 -22.47 36.35
C GLN A 10 2.44 -21.08 35.76
N ASN A 11 3.22 -20.30 36.52
CA ASN A 11 3.97 -19.14 36.05
C ASN A 11 4.91 -19.59 34.91
N GLY A 12 4.32 -19.72 33.72
CA GLY A 12 5.01 -20.06 32.49
C GLY A 12 5.26 -18.78 31.72
N GLU A 13 6.39 -18.12 31.99
CA GLU A 13 7.05 -17.35 30.95
C GLU A 13 7.25 -18.31 29.77
N THR A 14 6.32 -18.25 28.82
CA THR A 14 6.48 -18.97 27.55
C THR A 14 7.75 -18.38 26.95
N PRO A 15 8.81 -19.16 26.72
CA PRO A 15 10.06 -18.61 26.20
C PRO A 15 9.72 -18.02 24.84
N THR A 16 9.58 -16.70 24.83
CA THR A 16 9.18 -15.95 23.64
C THR A 16 10.29 -16.17 22.64
N ARG A 17 9.97 -16.52 21.39
CA ARG A 17 10.95 -16.77 20.31
C ARG A 17 11.99 -15.63 20.18
N GLU A 18 11.64 -14.46 20.68
CA GLU A 18 12.49 -13.31 20.93
C GLU A 18 13.75 -13.62 21.77
N ASN A 19 13.65 -14.31 22.91
CA ASN A 19 14.79 -14.51 23.82
C ASN A 19 15.81 -15.54 23.30
N GLN A 20 15.36 -16.47 22.45
CA GLN A 20 16.19 -17.48 21.82
C GLN A 20 16.81 -17.00 20.49
N ALA A 21 16.17 -16.05 19.80
CA ALA A 21 16.70 -15.44 18.58
C ALA A 21 17.71 -14.31 18.84
N ARG A 22 17.62 -13.61 19.98
CA ARG A 22 18.52 -12.51 20.39
C ARG A 22 20.03 -12.81 20.28
N PRO A 23 20.57 -13.95 20.73
CA PRO A 23 22.01 -14.23 20.64
C PRO A 23 22.47 -14.59 19.22
N ILE A 24 21.59 -15.17 18.40
CA ILE A 24 21.88 -15.53 17.00
C ILE A 24 21.86 -14.28 16.13
N LEU A 25 20.90 -13.37 16.35
CA LEU A 25 20.88 -12.05 15.73
C LEU A 25 22.22 -11.35 16.02
N LYS A 26 22.60 -11.19 17.30
CA LYS A 26 23.80 -10.44 17.69
C LYS A 26 25.12 -10.92 17.06
N ARG A 27 25.26 -12.21 16.71
CA ARG A 27 26.48 -12.77 16.11
C ARG A 27 26.55 -12.57 14.59
N THR A 28 25.41 -12.54 13.92
CA THR A 28 25.34 -12.25 12.48
C THR A 28 25.51 -10.76 12.18
N LEU A 29 25.25 -9.90 13.17
CA LEU A 29 25.19 -8.44 13.13
C LEU A 29 26.54 -7.71 13.39
N ALA A 30 27.68 -8.36 13.14
CA ALA A 30 29.01 -7.84 13.47
C ALA A 30 29.91 -7.52 12.24
N GLY A 31 29.33 -7.15 11.10
CA GLY A 31 30.00 -6.62 9.91
C GLY A 31 29.49 -5.23 9.52
N GLU A 32 30.34 -4.36 8.98
CA GLU A 32 30.07 -2.94 8.67
C GLU A 32 28.87 -2.70 7.72
N ASP A 33 28.50 -3.69 6.89
CA ASP A 33 27.31 -3.69 6.03
C ASP A 33 26.00 -4.02 6.80
N ASP A 34 26.10 -4.35 8.08
CA ASP A 34 24.96 -4.83 8.84
C ASP A 34 24.00 -3.72 9.22
N ALA A 35 24.41 -2.47 9.48
CA ALA A 35 23.55 -1.45 10.10
C ALA A 35 22.18 -1.27 9.39
N LYS A 36 22.16 -1.24 8.06
CA LYS A 36 20.92 -1.14 7.27
C LYS A 36 20.15 -2.45 7.22
N THR A 37 20.83 -3.59 7.19
CA THR A 37 20.24 -4.94 7.25
C THR A 37 19.62 -5.23 8.62
N GLN A 38 20.25 -4.78 9.72
CA GLN A 38 19.71 -4.87 11.09
C GLN A 38 18.43 -4.06 11.19
N ALA A 39 18.39 -2.87 10.58
CA ALA A 39 17.21 -2.01 10.56
C ALA A 39 16.03 -2.72 9.87
N ILE A 40 16.24 -3.32 8.69
CA ILE A 40 15.21 -4.09 7.97
C ILE A 40 14.72 -5.28 8.81
N ILE A 41 15.64 -6.09 9.36
CA ILE A 41 15.28 -7.25 10.18
C ILE A 41 14.50 -6.80 11.43
N SER A 42 14.88 -5.69 12.06
CA SER A 42 14.18 -5.16 13.22
C SER A 42 12.77 -4.63 12.87
N GLU A 43 12.59 -3.97 11.71
CA GLU A 43 11.29 -3.53 11.22
C GLU A 43 10.37 -4.72 10.89
N LEU A 44 10.91 -5.77 10.27
CA LEU A 44 10.17 -7.00 9.96
C LEU A 44 9.73 -7.73 11.24
N VAL A 45 10.56 -7.72 12.28
CA VAL A 45 10.26 -8.34 13.58
C VAL A 45 9.19 -7.55 14.36
N TYR A 46 9.09 -6.23 14.15
CA TYR A 46 8.12 -5.37 14.85
C TYR A 46 6.81 -5.11 14.08
N THR A 47 6.78 -5.32 12.77
CA THR A 47 5.59 -5.06 11.94
C THR A 47 4.53 -6.15 12.16
N ARG A 48 3.46 -5.81 12.89
CA ARG A 48 2.29 -6.69 13.02
C ARG A 48 1.42 -6.62 11.77
N GLN A 49 1.45 -7.68 10.97
CA GLN A 49 0.50 -7.86 9.88
C GLN A 49 -0.91 -8.13 10.44
N GLY A 50 -1.68 -7.07 10.64
CA GLY A 50 -3.07 -7.14 11.12
C GLY A 50 -4.08 -7.44 10.01
N LEU A 51 -3.72 -7.23 8.74
CA LEU A 51 -4.61 -7.39 7.59
C LEU A 51 -4.37 -8.73 6.89
N LYS A 52 -5.45 -9.50 6.73
CA LYS A 52 -5.45 -10.73 5.93
C LYS A 52 -5.21 -10.37 4.46
N GLN A 53 -4.53 -11.25 3.72
CA GLN A 53 -4.22 -11.08 2.30
C GLN A 53 -5.44 -10.70 1.44
N ARG A 54 -6.61 -11.27 1.73
CA ARG A 54 -7.87 -10.92 1.05
C ARG A 54 -8.25 -9.44 1.23
N HIS A 55 -8.06 -8.86 2.41
CA HIS A 55 -8.39 -7.44 2.65
C HIS A 55 -7.44 -6.53 1.87
N ILE A 56 -6.16 -6.89 1.82
CA ILE A 56 -5.13 -6.15 1.09
C ILE A 56 -5.45 -6.12 -0.41
N GLN A 57 -5.85 -7.27 -0.98
CA GLN A 57 -6.27 -7.34 -2.38
C GLN A 57 -7.53 -6.52 -2.66
N MET A 58 -8.52 -6.55 -1.76
CA MET A 58 -9.74 -5.74 -1.92
C MET A 58 -9.45 -4.23 -1.85
N ILE A 59 -8.55 -3.80 -0.96
CA ILE A 59 -8.13 -2.39 -0.88
C ILE A 59 -7.39 -1.98 -2.15
N ALA A 60 -6.48 -2.84 -2.64
CA ALA A 60 -5.77 -2.58 -3.88
C ALA A 60 -6.72 -2.42 -5.08
N LEU A 61 -7.69 -3.33 -5.24
CA LEU A 61 -8.68 -3.26 -6.31
C LEU A 61 -9.60 -2.03 -6.20
N ALA A 62 -10.01 -1.68 -4.98
CA ALA A 62 -10.83 -0.49 -4.75
C ALA A 62 -10.06 0.78 -5.12
N GLY A 63 -8.77 0.86 -4.79
CA GLY A 63 -7.91 1.99 -5.14
C GLY A 63 -7.63 2.10 -6.64
N THR A 64 -7.45 0.99 -7.35
CA THR A 64 -7.12 1.03 -8.79
C THR A 64 -8.32 1.27 -9.69
N ILE A 65 -9.50 0.73 -9.36
CA ILE A 65 -10.71 0.96 -10.17
C ILE A 65 -11.19 2.40 -9.98
N GLY A 66 -11.26 2.88 -8.73
CA GLY A 66 -11.59 4.26 -8.38
C GLY A 66 -12.91 4.79 -8.96
N THR A 67 -13.23 6.04 -8.65
CA THR A 67 -14.36 6.76 -9.28
C THR A 67 -13.94 7.38 -10.62
N GLY A 68 -12.64 7.72 -10.75
CA GLY A 68 -12.04 8.34 -11.92
C GLY A 68 -12.17 7.52 -13.20
N LEU A 69 -12.13 6.18 -13.13
CA LEU A 69 -12.31 5.34 -14.30
C LEU A 69 -13.68 5.53 -14.94
N PHE A 70 -14.75 5.61 -14.14
CA PHE A 70 -16.11 5.78 -14.64
C PHE A 70 -16.30 7.18 -15.25
N LEU A 71 -15.81 8.21 -14.56
CA LEU A 71 -15.93 9.60 -15.03
C LEU A 71 -15.08 9.87 -16.27
N ALA A 72 -13.87 9.29 -16.35
CA ALA A 72 -12.99 9.40 -17.51
C ALA A 72 -13.50 8.60 -18.70
N THR A 73 -13.96 7.37 -18.48
CA THR A 73 -14.51 6.49 -19.52
C THR A 73 -15.73 7.12 -20.18
N GLY A 74 -16.68 7.67 -19.40
CA GLY A 74 -17.88 8.31 -19.96
C GLY A 74 -17.55 9.43 -20.95
N LYS A 75 -16.61 10.33 -20.58
CA LYS A 75 -16.18 11.43 -21.44
C LYS A 75 -15.34 10.95 -22.64
N SER A 76 -14.46 9.98 -22.42
CA SER A 76 -13.57 9.46 -23.45
C SER A 76 -14.34 8.67 -24.53
N LEU A 77 -15.34 7.88 -24.11
CA LEU A 77 -16.19 7.10 -25.01
C LEU A 77 -17.04 8.00 -25.90
N ALA A 78 -17.62 9.07 -25.34
CA ALA A 78 -18.41 10.04 -26.10
C ALA A 78 -17.58 10.78 -27.17
N ARG A 79 -16.27 10.95 -26.94
CA ARG A 79 -15.40 11.73 -27.83
C ARG A 79 -14.61 10.88 -28.84
N SER A 80 -14.21 9.67 -28.47
CA SER A 80 -13.14 8.94 -29.16
C SER A 80 -13.59 7.63 -29.81
N GLY A 81 -14.82 7.17 -29.54
CA GLY A 81 -15.31 5.86 -29.97
C GLY A 81 -14.66 4.68 -29.22
N PRO A 82 -15.28 3.48 -29.24
CA PRO A 82 -14.89 2.38 -28.35
C PRO A 82 -13.52 1.76 -28.68
N LEU A 83 -13.15 1.70 -29.96
CA LEU A 83 -11.90 1.05 -30.39
C LEU A 83 -10.65 1.83 -29.97
N ILE A 84 -10.66 3.15 -30.19
CA ILE A 84 -9.51 4.02 -29.86
C ILE A 84 -9.37 4.14 -28.34
N MET A 85 -10.48 4.19 -27.60
CA MET A 85 -10.46 4.19 -26.15
C MET A 85 -9.73 2.96 -25.59
N LEU A 86 -10.09 1.75 -26.05
CA LEU A 86 -9.44 0.50 -25.59
C LEU A 86 -7.93 0.53 -25.90
N LEU A 87 -7.57 0.89 -27.13
CA LEU A 87 -6.17 0.93 -27.56
C LEU A 87 -5.36 1.96 -26.76
N ALA A 88 -5.93 3.12 -26.45
CA ALA A 88 -5.30 4.13 -25.59
C ALA A 88 -5.08 3.62 -24.16
N TYR A 89 -6.09 2.97 -23.56
CA TYR A 89 -5.93 2.37 -22.22
C TYR A 89 -4.85 1.29 -22.21
N CYS A 90 -4.80 0.39 -23.20
CA CYS A 90 -3.78 -0.66 -23.27
C CYS A 90 -2.35 -0.11 -23.41
N ILE A 91 -2.15 0.94 -24.21
CA ILE A 91 -0.80 1.54 -24.39
C ILE A 91 -0.33 2.18 -23.07
N VAL A 92 -1.20 2.93 -22.40
CA VAL A 92 -0.86 3.58 -21.13
C VAL A 92 -0.64 2.53 -20.04
N ASP A 93 -1.49 1.51 -19.98
CA ASP A 93 -1.37 0.43 -19.01
C ASP A 93 -0.07 -0.35 -19.20
N MET A 94 0.34 -0.65 -20.44
CA MET A 94 1.62 -1.31 -20.74
C MET A 94 2.81 -0.54 -20.15
N LEU A 95 2.83 0.79 -20.30
CA LEU A 95 3.89 1.64 -19.74
C LEU A 95 3.88 1.60 -18.21
N ILE A 96 2.71 1.68 -17.58
CA ILE A 96 2.57 1.63 -16.13
C ILE A 96 2.94 0.24 -15.59
N CYS A 97 2.54 -0.83 -16.26
CA CYS A 97 2.91 -2.20 -15.91
C CYS A 97 4.42 -2.38 -15.85
N CYS A 98 5.17 -1.83 -16.82
CA CYS A 98 6.63 -1.87 -16.77
C CYS A 98 7.18 -1.18 -15.50
N VAL A 99 6.64 -0.01 -15.14
CA VAL A 99 7.06 0.71 -13.92
C VAL A 99 6.71 -0.08 -12.66
N VAL A 100 5.49 -0.61 -12.57
CA VAL A 100 5.03 -1.40 -11.41
C VAL A 100 5.84 -2.68 -11.27
N LEU A 101 6.20 -3.35 -12.37
CA LEU A 101 7.06 -4.53 -12.35
C LEU A 101 8.47 -4.19 -11.84
N SER A 102 9.08 -3.09 -12.30
CA SER A 102 10.38 -2.65 -11.78
C SER A 102 10.33 -2.35 -10.27
N VAL A 103 9.25 -1.73 -9.80
CA VAL A 103 9.07 -1.49 -8.36
C VAL A 103 8.80 -2.81 -7.61
N ALA A 104 8.07 -3.75 -8.20
CA ALA A 104 7.81 -5.05 -7.60
C ALA A 104 9.10 -5.86 -7.42
N GLU A 105 10.02 -5.84 -8.40
CA GLU A 105 11.35 -6.44 -8.26
C GLU A 105 12.14 -5.77 -7.14
N LEU A 106 12.07 -4.44 -7.04
CA LEU A 106 12.71 -3.69 -5.95
C LEU A 106 12.15 -4.06 -4.56
N SER A 107 10.83 -4.24 -4.46
CA SER A 107 10.15 -4.67 -3.25
C SER A 107 10.44 -6.13 -2.88
N ALA A 108 10.68 -7.00 -3.87
CA ALA A 108 11.09 -8.39 -3.64
C ALA A 108 12.54 -8.48 -3.13
N LEU A 109 13.44 -7.61 -3.61
CA LEU A 109 14.84 -7.57 -3.19
C LEU A 109 15.01 -6.99 -1.76
N ALA A 110 14.28 -5.93 -1.44
CA ALA A 110 14.36 -5.27 -0.13
C ALA A 110 12.95 -4.99 0.42
N PRO A 111 12.37 -5.89 1.22
CA PRO A 111 11.02 -5.70 1.78
C PRO A 111 11.05 -4.67 2.92
N LEU A 112 11.03 -3.38 2.56
CA LEU A 112 11.08 -2.25 3.50
C LEU A 112 9.66 -1.85 3.95
N SER A 113 9.49 -1.60 5.26
CA SER A 113 8.21 -1.16 5.84
C SER A 113 8.06 0.36 5.67
N GLY A 114 7.79 0.82 4.44
CA GLY A 114 7.69 2.26 4.15
C GLY A 114 7.23 2.66 2.74
N GLY A 115 6.93 1.69 1.86
CA GLY A 115 6.45 1.96 0.50
C GLY A 115 7.50 2.57 -0.43
N ILE A 116 7.04 3.10 -1.57
CA ILE A 116 7.89 3.63 -2.66
C ILE A 116 8.91 4.68 -2.20
N ILE A 117 8.57 5.50 -1.19
CA ILE A 117 9.44 6.59 -0.72
C ILE A 117 10.69 6.03 -0.02
N ARG A 118 10.51 4.97 0.78
CA ARG A 118 11.60 4.28 1.47
C ARG A 118 12.51 3.54 0.48
N HIS A 119 11.95 3.01 -0.61
CA HIS A 119 12.73 2.45 -1.71
C HIS A 119 13.61 3.52 -2.39
N ALA A 120 13.10 4.73 -2.61
CA ALA A 120 13.88 5.82 -3.19
C ALA A 120 15.06 6.27 -2.29
N GLU A 121 14.87 6.27 -0.98
CA GLU A 121 15.92 6.62 0.01
C GLU A 121 17.08 5.62 -0.03
N TRP A 122 16.77 4.35 -0.25
CA TRP A 122 17.75 3.26 -0.18
C TRP A 122 18.54 3.06 -1.49
N PHE A 123 17.88 3.22 -2.64
CA PHE A 123 18.46 2.91 -3.95
C PHE A 123 18.94 4.13 -4.74
N VAL A 124 18.46 5.33 -4.44
CA VAL A 124 18.80 6.53 -5.23
C VAL A 124 19.49 7.58 -4.38
N ASP A 125 18.74 8.34 -3.59
CA ASP A 125 19.27 9.39 -2.73
C ASP A 125 18.20 9.83 -1.70
N PRO A 126 18.59 10.11 -0.44
CA PRO A 126 17.67 10.65 0.58
C PRO A 126 16.97 11.96 0.19
N ALA A 127 17.60 12.85 -0.58
CA ALA A 127 17.00 14.09 -1.07
C ALA A 127 15.89 13.82 -2.11
N LEU A 128 16.08 12.81 -2.98
CA LEU A 128 15.03 12.39 -3.92
C LEU A 128 13.84 11.77 -3.17
N ALA A 129 14.11 10.98 -2.13
CA ALA A 129 13.06 10.44 -1.27
C ALA A 129 12.25 11.54 -0.58
N PHE A 130 12.91 12.58 -0.08
CA PHE A 130 12.24 13.75 0.49
C PHE A 130 11.35 14.46 -0.54
N ALA A 131 11.87 14.70 -1.75
CA ALA A 131 11.10 15.31 -2.83
C ALA A 131 9.89 14.46 -3.26
N GLN A 132 10.06 13.15 -3.39
CA GLN A 132 8.98 12.21 -3.69
C GLN A 132 7.92 12.17 -2.57
N GLY A 133 8.35 12.28 -1.32
CA GLY A 133 7.45 12.39 -0.17
C GLY A 133 6.56 13.63 -0.28
N TRP A 134 7.16 14.79 -0.57
CA TRP A 134 6.41 16.03 -0.73
C TRP A 134 5.48 16.01 -1.95
N ASN A 135 5.93 15.44 -3.08
CA ASN A 135 5.11 15.22 -4.26
C ASN A 135 3.89 14.33 -3.94
N SER A 136 4.09 13.28 -3.15
CA SER A 136 3.02 12.38 -2.72
C SER A 136 2.02 13.08 -1.79
N VAL A 137 2.49 13.96 -0.90
CA VAL A 137 1.61 14.76 -0.03
C VAL A 137 0.71 15.68 -0.87
N TYR A 138 1.28 16.40 -1.85
CA TYR A 138 0.48 17.26 -2.73
C TYR A 138 -0.49 16.48 -3.60
N ALA A 139 -0.07 15.34 -4.15
CA ALA A 139 -0.94 14.49 -4.95
C ALA A 139 -2.17 14.06 -4.14
N ASN A 140 -1.98 13.59 -2.91
CA ASN A 140 -3.10 13.21 -2.03
C ASN A 140 -3.94 14.40 -1.57
N ALA A 141 -3.33 15.56 -1.32
CA ALA A 141 -4.04 16.77 -0.93
C ALA A 141 -4.97 17.30 -2.03
N ILE A 142 -4.57 17.17 -3.30
CA ILE A 142 -5.39 17.56 -4.47
C ILE A 142 -6.41 16.47 -4.83
N LEU A 143 -6.08 15.20 -4.58
CA LEU A 143 -6.96 14.08 -4.88
C LEU A 143 -8.27 14.11 -4.07
N LEU A 144 -8.19 14.38 -2.76
CA LEU A 144 -9.38 14.44 -1.89
C LEU A 144 -10.47 15.39 -2.41
N PRO A 145 -10.19 16.68 -2.72
CA PRO A 145 -11.21 17.56 -3.31
C PRO A 145 -11.64 17.14 -4.72
N ALA A 146 -10.76 16.53 -5.52
CA ALA A 146 -11.16 16.02 -6.83
C ALA A 146 -12.20 14.89 -6.73
N GLU A 147 -12.08 14.00 -5.74
CA GLU A 147 -13.08 12.98 -5.43
C GLU A 147 -14.39 13.61 -4.96
N MET A 148 -14.36 14.66 -4.14
CA MET A 148 -15.57 15.38 -3.71
C MET A 148 -16.33 16.01 -4.88
N VAL A 149 -15.61 16.65 -5.82
CA VAL A 149 -16.22 17.22 -7.04
C VAL A 149 -16.81 16.12 -7.92
N THR A 150 -16.12 14.97 -8.03
CA THR A 150 -16.63 13.82 -8.78
C THR A 150 -17.93 13.29 -8.18
N CYS A 151 -18.01 13.16 -6.85
CA CYS A 151 -19.25 12.81 -6.16
C CYS A 151 -20.38 13.81 -6.43
N ALA A 152 -20.09 15.12 -6.40
CA ALA A 152 -21.09 16.15 -6.70
C ALA A 152 -21.62 16.04 -8.15
N VAL A 153 -20.74 15.83 -9.13
CA VAL A 153 -21.13 15.65 -10.54
C VAL A 153 -21.97 14.39 -10.75
N ILE A 154 -21.66 13.29 -10.04
CA ILE A 154 -22.44 12.06 -10.11
C ILE A 154 -23.84 12.27 -9.52
N ILE A 155 -23.96 12.98 -8.40
CA ILE A 155 -25.27 13.29 -7.80
C ILE A 155 -26.10 14.17 -8.75
N ASP A 156 -25.47 15.19 -9.34
CA ASP A 156 -26.11 16.09 -10.30
C ASP A 156 -26.61 15.34 -11.54
N PHE A 157 -25.84 14.38 -12.06
CA PHE A 157 -26.23 13.55 -13.20
C PHE A 157 -27.54 12.76 -12.98
N TRP A 158 -27.85 12.38 -11.74
CA TRP A 158 -29.10 11.67 -11.39
C TRP A 158 -30.19 12.58 -10.81
N SER A 159 -29.85 13.82 -10.41
CA SER A 159 -30.77 14.79 -9.79
C SER A 159 -31.43 15.74 -10.79
N ASP A 160 -31.53 15.35 -12.06
CA ASP A 160 -32.38 15.99 -13.08
C ASP A 160 -33.90 15.80 -12.80
N VAL A 161 -34.27 15.39 -11.59
CA VAL A 161 -35.65 15.42 -11.10
C VAL A 161 -36.02 16.90 -10.92
N ASN A 162 -36.68 17.44 -11.93
CA ASN A 162 -37.37 18.73 -11.96
C ASN A 162 -37.78 19.20 -10.54
N HIS A 163 -37.18 20.29 -10.03
CA HIS A 163 -37.52 20.90 -8.74
C HIS A 163 -38.96 21.47 -8.67
N ALA A 164 -39.78 21.26 -9.71
CA ALA A 164 -41.13 21.78 -9.88
C ALA A 164 -42.21 20.68 -10.06
N VAL A 165 -41.91 19.41 -9.76
CA VAL A 165 -42.95 18.37 -9.51
C VAL A 165 -42.68 17.63 -8.21
#